data_AF-A0A436A3Z1-F1
#
_entry.id   AF-A0A436A3Z1-F1
#
_cell.length_a   1.000
_cell.length_b   1.000
_cell.length_c   1.000
_cell.angle_alpha   90.00
_cell.angle_beta   90.00
_cell.angle_gamma   90.00
#
_symmetry.space_group_name_H-M   'P 1'
#
loop_
_entity.id
_entity.type
_entity.pdbx_description
1 polymer ?
#
loop_
_entity_poly.entity_id
_entity_poly.type
_entity_poly.pdbx_seq_one_letter_code
_entity_poly.pdbx_strand_id
1 'polypeptide(L)'
;PADETGVAVDFLADPIGGGPGGERILTGHDNGLITLNVAEADSAEREKRRVEMGENYRTLLGHFRHELGHYYWDRLIRDDPHRLEAFRALFGDDRADYEQALKAYYANGAPPDWQQAHISAYATSHPWEDWAETWAHHLHITDTLEMVHALNFPLGRLETVEANDLPRGDTGGELQAAPSEPPTAPESFEKILARWLVLSEASNSINRCMGLPDLYPFVISDVTARKLDFVHELLTDLPGEQGTNRELAQAL
;
A
#
# COMPACT_ATOMS: atom_id res chain seq x y z
N PRO A 1 -0.06 -7.83 -21.98
CA PRO A 1 0.22 -6.48 -22.55
C PRO A 1 0.89 -6.60 -23.94
N ALA A 2 0.50 -5.78 -24.92
CA ALA A 2 1.17 -5.72 -26.24
C ALA A 2 2.45 -4.86 -26.23
N ASP A 3 2.69 -4.17 -25.12
CA ASP A 3 3.89 -3.39 -24.80
C ASP A 3 4.67 -4.14 -23.71
N GLU A 4 5.90 -4.54 -23.99
CA GLU A 4 6.79 -5.24 -23.05
C GLU A 4 7.12 -4.41 -21.80
N THR A 5 6.76 -3.12 -21.80
CA THR A 5 7.04 -2.19 -20.71
C THR A 5 5.82 -1.64 -19.98
N GLY A 6 4.60 -2.03 -20.37
CA GLY A 6 3.35 -1.48 -19.81
C GLY A 6 2.75 -2.30 -18.65
N VAL A 7 1.97 -1.63 -17.78
CA VAL A 7 1.09 -2.30 -16.81
C VAL A 7 -0.27 -2.55 -17.44
N ALA A 8 -0.80 -3.76 -17.30
CA ALA A 8 -2.18 -4.11 -17.61
C ALA A 8 -2.83 -4.72 -16.37
N VAL A 9 -4.14 -4.51 -16.20
CA VAL A 9 -4.91 -5.07 -15.09
C VAL A 9 -6.05 -5.90 -15.65
N ASP A 10 -6.08 -7.18 -15.31
CA ASP A 10 -7.15 -8.11 -15.67
C ASP A 10 -7.99 -8.43 -14.44
N PHE A 11 -9.27 -8.05 -14.48
CA PHE A 11 -10.26 -8.45 -13.49
C PHE A 11 -10.92 -9.75 -13.94
N LEU A 12 -10.56 -10.86 -13.32
CA LEU A 12 -11.01 -12.19 -13.70
C LEU A 12 -11.89 -12.81 -12.61
N ALA A 13 -12.95 -13.50 -13.01
CA ALA A 13 -13.79 -14.28 -12.11
C ALA A 13 -13.50 -15.78 -12.27
N ASP A 14 -13.64 -16.55 -11.19
CA ASP A 14 -13.53 -18.00 -11.26
C ASP A 14 -14.56 -18.57 -12.28
N PRO A 15 -14.17 -19.55 -13.11
CA PRO A 15 -15.09 -20.15 -14.08
C PRO A 15 -16.32 -20.74 -13.39
N ILE A 16 -17.52 -20.34 -13.85
CA ILE A 16 -18.78 -20.85 -13.31
C ILE A 16 -18.89 -22.35 -13.62
N GLY A 17 -18.98 -23.18 -12.56
CA GLY A 17 -19.23 -24.62 -12.66
C GLY A 17 -18.07 -25.54 -12.26
N GLY A 18 -16.95 -25.01 -11.74
CA GLY A 18 -15.76 -25.80 -11.40
C GLY A 18 -15.91 -26.81 -10.24
N GLY A 19 -16.93 -26.69 -9.39
CA GLY A 19 -17.10 -27.55 -8.21
C GLY A 19 -15.91 -27.47 -7.22
N PRO A 20 -15.88 -28.30 -6.16
CA PRO A 20 -14.72 -28.37 -5.27
C PRO A 20 -13.51 -28.93 -6.02
N GLY A 21 -12.53 -28.07 -6.33
CA GLY A 21 -11.33 -28.41 -7.12
C GLY A 21 -11.29 -27.80 -8.53
N GLY A 22 -12.26 -26.94 -8.89
CA GLY A 22 -12.20 -26.15 -10.12
C GLY A 22 -11.02 -25.18 -10.15
N GLU A 23 -10.58 -24.82 -11.36
CA GLU A 23 -9.52 -23.85 -11.60
C GLU A 23 -9.89 -22.52 -10.92
N ARG A 24 -9.06 -22.10 -9.95
CA ARG A 24 -9.24 -20.82 -9.25
C ARG A 24 -8.27 -19.82 -9.83
N ILE A 25 -8.77 -18.63 -10.15
CA ILE A 25 -7.90 -17.53 -10.50
C ILE A 25 -7.23 -17.05 -9.21
N LEU A 26 -5.91 -16.97 -9.20
CA LEU A 26 -5.18 -16.36 -8.09
C LEU A 26 -4.91 -14.90 -8.44
N THR A 27 -5.03 -14.03 -7.44
CA THR A 27 -4.51 -12.67 -7.54
C THR A 27 -2.99 -12.74 -7.53
N GLY A 28 -2.34 -12.00 -8.42
CA GLY A 28 -0.89 -11.99 -8.57
C GLY A 28 -0.43 -11.13 -9.74
N HIS A 29 0.88 -11.03 -9.90
CA HIS A 29 1.52 -10.34 -11.02
C HIS A 29 2.34 -11.28 -11.91
N ASP A 30 2.41 -10.97 -13.20
CA ASP A 30 3.36 -11.55 -14.15
C ASP A 30 3.75 -10.50 -15.20
N ASN A 31 5.00 -10.03 -15.19
CA ASN A 31 5.57 -9.11 -16.18
C ASN A 31 4.67 -7.93 -16.55
N GLY A 32 4.12 -7.25 -15.55
CA GLY A 32 3.23 -6.09 -15.73
C GLY A 32 1.76 -6.42 -15.98
N LEU A 33 1.38 -7.68 -16.12
CA LEU A 33 -0.01 -8.10 -16.01
C LEU A 33 -0.37 -8.36 -14.54
N ILE A 34 -1.19 -7.50 -13.95
CA ILE A 34 -1.75 -7.68 -12.62
C ILE A 34 -3.10 -8.37 -12.78
N THR A 35 -3.22 -9.60 -12.30
CA THR A 35 -4.49 -10.33 -12.27
C THR A 35 -5.15 -10.13 -10.91
N LEU A 36 -6.39 -9.63 -10.92
CA LEU A 36 -7.21 -9.47 -9.72
C LEU A 36 -8.40 -10.42 -9.80
N ASN A 37 -8.50 -11.36 -8.85
CA ASN A 37 -9.69 -12.19 -8.76
C ASN A 37 -10.88 -11.35 -8.24
N VAL A 38 -11.93 -11.22 -9.04
CA VAL A 38 -13.16 -10.46 -8.73
C VAL A 38 -13.88 -11.03 -7.50
N ALA A 39 -13.70 -12.31 -7.18
CA ALA A 39 -14.22 -12.91 -5.95
C ALA A 39 -13.59 -12.29 -4.69
N GLU A 40 -12.40 -11.69 -4.77
CA GLU A 40 -11.81 -10.89 -3.70
C GLU A 40 -12.52 -9.54 -3.49
N ALA A 41 -13.44 -9.14 -4.39
CA ALA A 41 -14.31 -7.99 -4.21
C ALA A 41 -15.52 -8.31 -3.29
N ASP A 42 -15.93 -9.57 -3.17
CA ASP A 42 -17.03 -10.03 -2.31
C ASP A 42 -16.59 -9.98 -0.83
N SER A 43 -17.37 -9.27 -0.01
CA SER A 43 -17.11 -9.11 1.42
C SER A 43 -17.18 -10.42 2.20
N ALA A 44 -18.04 -11.37 1.80
CA ALA A 44 -18.18 -12.65 2.50
C ALA A 44 -17.02 -13.61 2.21
N GLU A 45 -16.51 -13.63 0.97
CA GLU A 45 -15.33 -14.41 0.60
C GLU A 45 -14.03 -13.81 1.17
N ARG A 46 -13.90 -12.48 1.21
CA ARG A 46 -12.78 -11.80 1.88
C ARG A 46 -12.75 -12.12 3.36
N GLU A 47 -13.88 -12.03 4.04
CA GLU A 47 -13.99 -12.33 5.47
C GLU A 47 -13.53 -13.76 5.76
N LYS A 48 -13.97 -14.71 4.93
CA LYS A 48 -13.59 -16.12 5.04
C LYS A 48 -12.09 -16.33 4.82
N ARG A 49 -11.52 -15.79 3.73
CA ARG A 49 -10.07 -15.87 3.45
C ARG A 49 -9.23 -15.16 4.51
N ARG A 50 -9.71 -14.03 5.01
CA ARG A 50 -9.09 -13.28 6.11
C ARG A 50 -8.96 -14.15 7.36
N VAL A 51 -10.05 -14.82 7.74
CA VAL A 51 -10.07 -15.73 8.89
C VAL A 51 -9.21 -16.98 8.65
N GLU A 52 -9.24 -17.55 7.44
CA GLU A 52 -8.45 -18.74 7.08
C GLU A 52 -6.94 -18.48 7.06
N MET A 53 -6.51 -17.27 6.69
CA MET A 53 -5.09 -16.87 6.59
C MET A 53 -4.58 -16.12 7.83
N GLY A 54 -5.43 -15.81 8.81
CA GLY A 54 -5.05 -15.09 10.03
C GLY A 54 -4.62 -13.64 9.79
N GLU A 55 -5.07 -13.03 8.70
CA GLU A 55 -4.70 -11.67 8.31
C GLU A 55 -5.67 -10.66 8.93
N ASN A 56 -5.20 -9.53 9.48
CA ASN A 56 -6.11 -8.54 10.09
C ASN A 56 -6.76 -7.60 9.05
N TYR A 57 -6.18 -7.49 7.86
CA TYR A 57 -6.57 -6.48 6.88
C TYR A 57 -6.32 -6.97 5.45
N ARG A 58 -7.37 -7.39 4.74
CA ARG A 58 -7.30 -7.83 3.33
C ARG A 58 -8.34 -7.06 2.52
N THR A 59 -7.89 -6.21 1.60
CA THR A 59 -8.76 -5.46 0.67
C THR A 59 -8.23 -5.63 -0.75
N LEU A 60 -9.13 -5.59 -1.74
CA LEU A 60 -8.74 -5.69 -3.15
C LEU A 60 -7.75 -4.57 -3.55
N LEU A 61 -7.99 -3.36 -3.04
CA LEU A 61 -7.10 -2.22 -3.25
C LEU A 61 -5.72 -2.45 -2.61
N GLY A 62 -5.69 -3.10 -1.45
CA GLY A 62 -4.44 -3.51 -0.78
C GLY A 62 -3.61 -4.45 -1.64
N HIS A 63 -4.20 -5.53 -2.17
CA HIS A 63 -3.47 -6.43 -3.07
C HIS A 63 -3.03 -5.74 -4.32
N PHE A 64 -3.88 -4.93 -4.95
CA PHE A 64 -3.50 -4.21 -6.15
C PHE A 64 -2.25 -3.36 -5.92
N ARG A 65 -2.19 -2.65 -4.80
CA ARG A 65 -1.00 -1.87 -4.42
C ARG A 65 0.23 -2.76 -4.16
N HIS A 66 0.05 -3.94 -3.59
CA HIS A 66 1.11 -4.93 -3.37
C HIS A 66 1.68 -5.43 -4.70
N GLU A 67 0.82 -5.89 -5.63
CA GLU A 67 1.25 -6.34 -6.97
C GLU A 67 1.93 -5.22 -7.77
N LEU A 68 1.46 -3.99 -7.60
CA LEU A 68 2.11 -2.81 -8.17
C LEU A 68 3.52 -2.61 -7.60
N GLY A 69 3.71 -2.90 -6.31
CA GLY A 69 5.02 -2.88 -5.66
C GLY A 69 6.00 -3.84 -6.31
N HIS A 70 5.60 -5.09 -6.57
CA HIS A 70 6.47 -6.02 -7.28
C HIS A 70 6.79 -5.56 -8.70
N TYR A 71 5.79 -5.05 -9.43
CA TYR A 71 6.02 -4.51 -10.77
C TYR A 71 7.06 -3.38 -10.76
N TYR A 72 6.98 -2.45 -9.81
CA TYR A 72 7.96 -1.37 -9.71
C TYR A 72 9.31 -1.80 -9.16
N TRP A 73 9.40 -2.91 -8.42
CA TRP A 73 10.69 -3.47 -8.02
C TRP A 73 11.55 -3.79 -9.24
N ASP A 74 10.97 -4.48 -10.22
CA ASP A 74 11.65 -4.87 -11.46
C ASP A 74 12.18 -3.67 -12.25
N ARG A 75 11.50 -2.53 -12.16
CA ARG A 75 11.82 -1.34 -12.97
C ARG A 75 12.72 -0.35 -12.25
N LEU A 76 12.53 -0.21 -10.95
CA LEU A 76 13.22 0.79 -10.15
C LEU A 76 14.47 0.22 -9.49
N ILE A 77 14.49 -1.07 -9.16
CA ILE A 77 15.54 -1.68 -8.33
C ILE A 77 16.38 -2.68 -9.12
N ARG A 78 15.77 -3.70 -9.76
CA ARG A 78 16.46 -4.90 -10.26
C ARG A 78 17.69 -4.61 -11.12
N ASP A 79 17.55 -3.67 -12.06
CA ASP A 79 18.54 -3.40 -13.10
C ASP A 79 19.46 -2.19 -12.77
N ASP A 80 19.30 -1.58 -11.59
CA ASP A 80 20.18 -0.50 -11.07
C ASP A 80 21.05 -1.05 -9.90
N PRO A 81 22.37 -1.21 -10.10
CA PRO A 81 23.24 -1.79 -9.07
C PRO A 81 23.28 -1.00 -7.76
N HIS A 82 23.15 0.33 -7.80
CA HIS A 82 23.20 1.16 -6.60
C HIS A 82 21.90 1.03 -5.80
N ARG A 83 20.76 1.07 -6.49
CA ARG A 83 19.46 0.89 -5.85
C ARG A 83 19.27 -0.54 -5.34
N LEU A 84 19.79 -1.54 -6.05
CA LEU A 84 19.78 -2.93 -5.59
C LEU A 84 20.64 -3.14 -4.33
N GLU A 85 21.80 -2.47 -4.24
CA GLU A 85 22.61 -2.50 -3.02
C GLU A 85 21.89 -1.83 -1.84
N ALA A 86 21.29 -0.66 -2.05
CA ALA A 86 20.51 0.04 -1.03
C ALA A 86 19.29 -0.78 -0.57
N PHE A 87 18.58 -1.41 -1.52
CA PHE A 87 17.49 -2.34 -1.25
C PHE A 87 17.96 -3.48 -0.33
N ARG A 88 19.07 -4.15 -0.67
CA ARG A 88 19.58 -5.29 0.11
C ARG A 88 20.00 -4.88 1.51
N ALA A 89 20.50 -3.66 1.69
CA ALA A 89 20.86 -3.12 3.00
C ALA A 89 19.63 -2.89 3.90
N LEU A 90 18.46 -2.60 3.32
CA LEU A 90 17.23 -2.28 4.06
C LEU A 90 16.27 -3.47 4.22
N PHE A 91 16.07 -4.26 3.17
CA PHE A 91 15.07 -5.33 3.09
C PHE A 91 15.67 -6.74 3.24
N GLY A 92 16.97 -6.90 2.99
CA GLY A 92 17.66 -8.18 3.01
C GLY A 92 17.95 -8.74 1.61
N ASP A 93 18.46 -9.96 1.55
CA ASP A 93 18.94 -10.58 0.31
C ASP A 93 17.79 -11.20 -0.51
N ASP A 94 17.40 -10.53 -1.60
CA ASP A 94 16.39 -10.99 -2.57
C ASP A 94 16.72 -12.31 -3.26
N ARG A 95 17.97 -12.79 -3.20
CA ARG A 95 18.40 -14.04 -3.85
C ARG A 95 18.06 -15.28 -3.04
N ALA A 96 17.45 -15.13 -1.86
CA ALA A 96 16.91 -16.26 -1.13
C ALA A 96 15.92 -17.03 -2.02
N ASP A 97 15.87 -18.36 -1.88
CA ASP A 97 14.93 -19.16 -2.66
C ASP A 97 13.50 -18.82 -2.23
N TYR A 98 12.77 -18.17 -3.14
CA TYR A 98 11.44 -17.62 -2.86
C TYR A 98 10.46 -18.70 -2.40
N GLU A 99 10.38 -19.84 -3.10
CA GLU A 99 9.47 -20.92 -2.73
C GLU A 99 9.81 -21.52 -1.37
N GLN A 100 11.10 -21.71 -1.09
CA GLN A 100 11.56 -22.25 0.18
C GLN A 100 11.26 -21.27 1.33
N ALA A 101 11.45 -19.97 1.10
CA ALA A 101 11.16 -18.92 2.07
C ALA A 101 9.67 -18.87 2.43
N LEU A 102 8.79 -18.92 1.42
CA LEU A 102 7.34 -19.01 1.64
C LEU A 102 6.93 -20.30 2.37
N LYS A 103 7.50 -21.46 1.99
CA LYS A 103 7.24 -22.73 2.69
C LYS A 103 7.64 -22.64 4.17
N ALA A 104 8.78 -22.01 4.46
CA ALA A 104 9.24 -21.81 5.83
C ALA A 104 8.32 -20.86 6.62
N TYR A 105 7.86 -19.77 5.99
CA TYR A 105 6.90 -18.84 6.59
C TYR A 105 5.56 -19.53 6.91
N TYR A 106 4.96 -20.26 5.97
CA TYR A 106 3.69 -20.95 6.24
C TYR A 106 3.82 -22.07 7.28
N ALA A 107 5.01 -22.65 7.43
CA ALA A 107 5.26 -23.67 8.44
C ALA A 107 5.46 -23.09 9.85
N ASN A 108 6.09 -21.91 9.97
CA ASN A 108 6.56 -21.38 11.27
C ASN A 108 5.88 -20.07 11.69
N GLY A 109 5.26 -19.35 10.76
CA GLY A 109 4.75 -17.99 10.94
C GLY A 109 5.86 -16.94 11.04
N ALA A 110 5.45 -15.70 11.28
CA ALA A 110 6.36 -14.59 11.55
C ALA A 110 7.02 -14.72 12.93
N PRO A 111 8.29 -14.28 13.10
CA PRO A 111 8.94 -14.19 14.41
C PRO A 111 8.16 -13.30 15.39
N PRO A 112 8.10 -13.59 16.71
CA PRO A 112 7.26 -12.84 17.65
C PRO A 112 7.47 -11.32 17.72
N ASP A 113 8.65 -10.84 17.34
CA ASP A 113 9.08 -9.44 17.34
C ASP A 113 9.12 -8.80 15.95
N TRP A 114 8.45 -9.40 14.96
CA TRP A 114 8.44 -8.94 13.57
C TRP A 114 8.06 -7.46 13.40
N GLN A 115 7.18 -6.92 14.27
CA GLN A 115 6.72 -5.53 14.22
C GLN A 115 7.86 -4.51 14.41
N GLN A 116 9.01 -4.94 14.94
CA GLN A 116 10.19 -4.08 15.09
C GLN A 116 10.89 -3.77 13.77
N ALA A 117 10.59 -4.52 12.71
CA ALA A 117 11.28 -4.40 11.42
C ALA A 117 10.38 -4.44 10.20
N HIS A 118 9.16 -4.98 10.31
CA HIS A 118 8.28 -5.24 9.18
C HIS A 118 6.90 -4.61 9.39
N ILE A 119 6.30 -4.13 8.30
CA ILE A 119 4.97 -3.50 8.35
C ILE A 119 3.86 -4.54 8.57
N SER A 120 4.06 -5.77 8.09
CA SER A 120 3.14 -6.88 8.26
C SER A 120 3.87 -8.18 8.63
N ALA A 121 3.15 -9.16 9.16
CA ALA A 121 3.71 -10.49 9.40
C ALA A 121 4.18 -11.15 8.09
N TYR A 122 3.41 -10.97 7.01
CA TYR A 122 3.72 -11.56 5.70
C TYR A 122 4.99 -10.97 5.07
N ALA A 123 5.28 -9.68 5.32
CA ALA A 123 6.55 -9.06 4.94
C ALA A 123 7.80 -9.78 5.50
N THR A 124 7.68 -10.60 6.55
CA THR A 124 8.80 -11.42 7.04
C THR A 124 9.13 -12.62 6.15
N SER A 125 8.24 -12.95 5.21
CA SER A 125 8.34 -14.19 4.42
C SER A 125 9.47 -14.14 3.40
N HIS A 126 9.74 -12.98 2.80
CA HIS A 126 10.81 -12.79 1.83
C HIS A 126 11.12 -11.28 1.65
N PRO A 127 12.38 -10.87 1.40
CA PRO A 127 12.72 -9.45 1.16
C PRO A 127 11.91 -8.80 0.03
N TRP A 128 11.53 -9.57 -0.99
CA TRP A 128 10.70 -9.10 -2.10
C TRP A 128 9.26 -8.79 -1.66
N GLU A 129 8.72 -9.58 -0.71
CA GLU A 129 7.40 -9.39 -0.11
C GLU A 129 7.40 -8.21 0.86
N ASP A 130 8.48 -8.06 1.64
CA ASP A 130 8.70 -6.91 2.51
C ASP A 130 8.66 -5.58 1.73
N TRP A 131 9.26 -5.58 0.54
CA TRP A 131 9.17 -4.45 -0.38
C TRP A 131 7.76 -4.21 -0.90
N ALA A 132 7.08 -5.24 -1.42
CA ALA A 132 5.74 -5.09 -1.98
C ALA A 132 4.74 -4.60 -0.91
N GLU A 133 4.82 -5.14 0.31
CA GLU A 133 4.05 -4.70 1.47
C GLU A 133 4.37 -3.26 1.87
N THR A 134 5.66 -2.89 1.92
CA THR A 134 6.09 -1.51 2.24
C THR A 134 5.60 -0.53 1.18
N TRP A 135 5.73 -0.86 -0.09
CA TRP A 135 5.21 -0.07 -1.21
C TRP A 135 3.70 0.12 -1.11
N ALA A 136 2.97 -0.95 -0.83
CA ALA A 136 1.52 -0.89 -0.68
C ALA A 136 1.09 0.03 0.47
N HIS A 137 1.84 0.00 1.57
CA HIS A 137 1.60 0.88 2.71
C HIS A 137 1.99 2.33 2.44
N HIS A 138 3.04 2.59 1.66
CA HIS A 138 3.38 3.94 1.22
C HIS A 138 2.20 4.56 0.46
N LEU A 139 1.67 3.85 -0.55
CA LEU A 139 0.49 4.30 -1.30
C LEU A 139 -0.76 4.43 -0.43
N HIS A 140 -0.97 3.51 0.52
CA HIS A 140 -2.05 3.63 1.49
C HIS A 140 -1.97 4.97 2.24
N ILE A 141 -0.79 5.32 2.74
CA ILE A 141 -0.55 6.53 3.52
C ILE A 141 -0.77 7.77 2.65
N THR A 142 -0.10 7.85 1.50
CA THR A 142 -0.13 9.04 0.65
C THR A 142 -1.53 9.29 0.09
N ASP A 143 -2.21 8.26 -0.43
CA ASP A 143 -3.54 8.42 -1.04
C ASP A 143 -4.58 8.85 0.02
N THR A 144 -4.46 8.31 1.24
CA THR A 144 -5.38 8.67 2.32
C THR A 144 -5.15 10.10 2.79
N LEU A 145 -3.89 10.52 2.92
CA LEU A 145 -3.55 11.90 3.26
C LEU A 145 -3.93 12.88 2.15
N GLU A 146 -3.81 12.50 0.89
CA GLU A 146 -4.30 13.28 -0.25
C GLU A 146 -5.82 13.49 -0.16
N MET A 147 -6.58 12.44 0.17
CA MET A 147 -8.03 12.57 0.35
C MET A 147 -8.39 13.47 1.54
N VAL A 148 -7.68 13.35 2.67
CA VAL A 148 -7.84 14.25 3.82
C VAL A 148 -7.58 15.70 3.42
N HIS A 149 -6.52 15.94 2.65
CA HIS A 149 -6.21 17.26 2.13
C HIS A 149 -7.31 17.78 1.20
N ALA A 150 -7.80 16.97 0.27
CA ALA A 150 -8.89 17.33 -0.66
C ALA A 150 -10.21 17.66 0.07
N LEU A 151 -10.45 17.04 1.23
CA LEU A 151 -11.60 17.31 2.09
C LEU A 151 -11.39 18.50 3.05
N ASN A 152 -10.26 19.21 2.96
CA ASN A 152 -9.86 20.25 3.90
C ASN A 152 -9.88 19.82 5.37
N PHE A 153 -9.65 18.54 5.65
CA PHE A 153 -9.68 18.06 7.02
C PHE A 153 -8.43 18.60 7.76
N PRO A 154 -8.57 19.48 8.77
CA PRO A 154 -7.43 20.14 9.36
C PRO A 154 -6.72 19.19 10.33
N LEU A 155 -5.79 18.38 9.84
CA LEU A 155 -4.99 17.47 10.68
C LEU A 155 -4.19 18.22 11.75
N GLY A 156 -3.76 19.45 11.47
CA GLY A 156 -3.07 20.32 12.43
C GLY A 156 -3.88 20.73 13.65
N ARG A 157 -5.18 20.38 13.74
CA ARG A 157 -6.03 20.59 14.93
C ARG A 157 -6.12 19.38 15.86
N LEU A 158 -5.51 18.25 15.53
CA LEU A 158 -5.57 17.08 16.43
C LEU A 158 -4.61 17.17 17.62
N GLU A 159 -3.66 18.13 17.63
CA GLU A 159 -2.71 18.30 18.74
C GLU A 159 -2.96 19.55 19.62
N THR A 160 -3.77 20.53 19.19
CA THR A 160 -4.08 21.71 20.02
C THR A 160 -5.44 22.32 19.65
N VAL A 161 -6.48 22.03 20.42
CA VAL A 161 -7.69 22.88 20.44
C VAL A 161 -8.07 23.15 21.90
N GLU A 162 -7.64 24.31 22.40
CA GLU A 162 -8.35 24.97 23.50
C GLU A 162 -9.80 25.19 23.04
N ALA A 163 -10.75 24.84 23.91
CA ALA A 163 -12.13 24.47 23.57
C ALA A 163 -13.05 25.57 23.00
N ASN A 164 -12.54 26.64 22.38
CA ASN A 164 -13.37 27.76 21.90
C ASN A 164 -13.10 28.29 20.48
N ASP A 165 -12.17 27.73 19.71
CA ASP A 165 -11.87 28.21 18.34
C ASP A 165 -12.32 27.26 17.21
N LEU A 166 -13.49 26.63 17.35
CA LEU A 166 -14.15 25.99 16.21
C LEU A 166 -14.91 27.05 15.40
N PRO A 167 -14.56 27.34 14.12
CA PRO A 167 -15.46 28.05 13.23
C PRO A 167 -16.72 27.20 13.10
N ARG A 168 -17.84 27.70 13.61
CA ARG A 168 -19.17 27.12 13.44
C ARG A 168 -19.60 27.32 11.98
N GLY A 169 -19.06 26.52 11.08
CA GLY A 169 -19.37 26.63 9.67
C GLY A 169 -18.51 25.72 8.83
N ASP A 170 -18.48 24.41 9.10
CA ASP A 170 -18.14 23.46 8.05
C ASP A 170 -18.69 22.05 8.34
N THR A 171 -20.01 21.90 8.27
CA THR A 171 -20.63 20.60 8.02
C THR A 171 -21.06 20.50 6.55
N GLY A 172 -20.30 21.13 5.63
CA GLY A 172 -20.58 21.12 4.21
C GLY A 172 -20.25 22.45 3.53
N GLY A 173 -19.02 22.64 3.11
CA GLY A 173 -18.58 23.77 2.29
C GLY A 173 -17.58 23.33 1.23
N GLU A 174 -18.07 23.16 0.00
CA GLU A 174 -17.38 23.06 -1.29
C GLU A 174 -16.06 22.24 -1.37
N LEU A 175 -16.08 21.18 -2.19
CA LEU A 175 -14.87 20.48 -2.65
C LEU A 175 -13.90 21.52 -3.24
N GLN A 176 -12.70 21.66 -2.66
CA GLN A 176 -11.65 22.46 -3.32
C GLN A 176 -11.24 21.78 -4.63
N ALA A 177 -10.87 22.59 -5.62
CA ALA A 177 -10.26 22.09 -6.85
C ALA A 177 -9.02 21.25 -6.47
N ALA A 178 -8.81 20.14 -7.18
CA ALA A 178 -7.65 19.27 -6.99
C ALA A 178 -6.36 20.11 -6.88
N PRO A 179 -5.42 19.74 -5.99
CA PRO A 179 -4.23 20.54 -5.70
C PRO A 179 -3.57 21.02 -7.00
N SER A 180 -3.49 22.34 -7.15
CA SER A 180 -2.84 22.99 -8.29
C SER A 180 -1.33 22.86 -8.16
N GLU A 181 -0.68 22.42 -9.25
CA GLU A 181 0.77 22.20 -9.45
C GLU A 181 1.55 21.64 -8.23
N PRO A 182 2.23 20.48 -8.36
CA PRO A 182 3.01 19.95 -7.25
C PRO A 182 4.02 21.01 -6.76
N PRO A 183 4.24 21.12 -5.44
CA PRO A 183 5.16 22.08 -4.86
C PRO A 183 6.55 21.98 -5.52
N THR A 184 7.27 23.10 -5.56
CA THR A 184 8.59 23.22 -6.22
C THR A 184 9.67 22.27 -5.69
N ALA A 185 9.45 21.64 -4.54
CA ALA A 185 10.25 20.54 -4.03
C ALA A 185 9.32 19.47 -3.41
N PRO A 186 9.62 18.17 -3.61
CA PRO A 186 8.93 17.10 -2.91
C PRO A 186 9.07 17.28 -1.40
N GLU A 187 7.97 17.05 -0.67
CA GLU A 187 7.94 17.10 0.78
C GLU A 187 8.71 15.91 1.39
N SER A 188 9.37 16.08 2.54
CA SER A 188 10.05 14.95 3.19
C SER A 188 9.07 13.92 3.74
N PHE A 189 9.43 12.63 3.67
CA PHE A 189 8.58 11.56 4.18
C PHE A 189 8.33 11.67 5.69
N GLU A 190 9.27 12.19 6.46
CA GLU A 190 9.10 12.45 7.90
C GLU A 190 7.83 13.28 8.20
N LYS A 191 7.54 14.31 7.39
CA LYS A 191 6.35 15.14 7.54
C LYS A 191 5.07 14.43 7.11
N ILE A 192 5.16 13.59 6.08
CA ILE A 192 4.06 12.72 5.64
C ILE A 192 3.72 11.74 6.76
N LEU A 193 4.72 11.06 7.30
CA LEU A 193 4.57 10.09 8.38
C LEU A 193 4.02 10.73 9.66
N ALA A 194 4.49 11.91 10.06
CA ALA A 194 3.96 12.61 11.23
C ALA A 194 2.44 12.85 11.12
N ARG A 195 1.96 13.33 9.97
CA ARG A 195 0.52 13.52 9.72
C ARG A 195 -0.24 12.21 9.70
N TRP A 196 0.36 11.16 9.12
CA TRP A 196 -0.23 9.83 9.10
C TRP A 196 -0.42 9.25 10.51
N LEU A 197 0.58 9.36 11.38
CA LEU A 197 0.50 8.84 12.75
C LEU A 197 -0.63 9.51 13.54
N VAL A 198 -0.79 10.83 13.40
CA VAL A 198 -1.91 11.58 14.01
C VAL A 198 -3.27 11.10 13.49
N LEU A 199 -3.41 10.97 12.17
CA LEU A 199 -4.65 10.53 11.55
C LEU A 199 -5.00 9.09 11.94
N SER A 200 -4.05 8.17 11.83
CA SER A 200 -4.26 6.74 12.09
C SER A 200 -4.62 6.48 13.56
N GLU A 201 -3.97 7.17 14.51
CA GLU A 201 -4.33 7.08 15.93
C GLU A 201 -5.72 7.64 16.21
N ALA A 202 -6.07 8.79 15.62
CA ALA A 202 -7.41 9.37 15.75
C ALA A 202 -8.49 8.43 15.20
N SER A 203 -8.28 7.88 14.00
CA SER A 203 -9.19 6.91 13.38
C SER A 203 -9.35 5.63 14.21
N ASN A 204 -8.24 5.06 14.70
CA ASN A 204 -8.27 3.88 15.55
C ASN A 204 -9.00 4.15 16.88
N SER A 205 -8.71 5.28 17.52
CA SER A 205 -9.39 5.69 18.75
C SER A 205 -10.90 5.91 18.57
N ILE A 206 -11.33 6.50 17.44
CA ILE A 206 -12.75 6.63 17.09
C ILE A 206 -13.39 5.25 16.93
N ASN A 207 -12.75 4.33 16.20
CA ASN A 207 -13.24 2.97 16.02
C ASN A 207 -13.40 2.23 17.36
N ARG A 208 -12.39 2.29 18.24
CA ARG A 208 -12.47 1.67 19.57
C ARG A 208 -13.60 2.25 20.41
N CYS A 209 -13.84 3.57 20.35
CA CYS A 209 -14.99 4.20 21.02
C CYS A 209 -16.34 3.68 20.51
N MET A 210 -16.41 3.26 19.24
CA MET A 210 -17.59 2.66 18.63
C MET A 210 -17.68 1.13 18.82
N GLY A 211 -16.73 0.52 19.52
CA GLY A 211 -16.64 -0.94 19.69
C GLY A 211 -16.21 -1.68 18.42
N LEU A 212 -15.58 -0.98 17.48
CA LEU A 212 -15.04 -1.53 16.23
C LEU A 212 -13.53 -1.76 16.37
N PRO A 213 -12.95 -2.71 15.60
CA PRO A 213 -11.50 -2.90 15.55
C PRO A 213 -10.80 -1.68 14.95
N ASP A 214 -9.51 -1.55 15.24
CA ASP A 214 -8.64 -0.52 14.66
C ASP A 214 -8.73 -0.54 13.12
N LEU A 215 -8.87 0.65 12.51
CA LEU A 215 -8.93 0.81 11.06
C LEU A 215 -7.57 0.50 10.42
N TYR A 216 -6.50 0.89 11.11
CA TYR A 216 -5.12 0.71 10.70
C TYR A 216 -4.33 0.06 11.85
N PRO A 217 -4.38 -1.27 12.00
CA PRO A 217 -3.76 -2.00 13.10
C PRO A 217 -2.27 -2.33 12.83
N PHE A 218 -1.54 -1.45 12.14
CA PHE A 218 -0.14 -1.67 11.76
C PHE A 218 0.80 -0.83 12.63
N VAL A 219 1.98 -1.40 12.91
CA VAL A 219 3.03 -0.72 13.68
C VAL A 219 4.11 -0.25 12.73
N ILE A 220 4.38 1.06 12.74
CA ILE A 220 5.47 1.66 11.97
C ILE A 220 6.65 1.88 12.92
N SER A 221 7.59 0.93 12.93
CA SER A 221 8.86 1.06 13.64
C SER A 221 9.82 2.03 12.94
N ASP A 222 10.93 2.42 13.59
CA ASP A 222 11.99 3.21 12.96
C ASP A 222 12.62 2.51 11.74
N VAL A 223 12.65 1.17 11.73
CA VAL A 223 13.12 0.39 10.58
C VAL A 223 12.11 0.47 9.44
N THR A 224 10.83 0.25 9.75
CA THR A 224 9.74 0.32 8.77
C THR A 224 9.61 1.74 8.19
N ALA A 225 9.76 2.78 9.02
CA ALA A 225 9.75 4.17 8.59
C ALA A 225 10.86 4.46 7.57
N ARG A 226 12.08 3.95 7.78
CA ARG A 226 13.18 4.07 6.81
C ARG A 226 12.91 3.33 5.50
N LYS A 227 12.25 2.17 5.55
CA LYS A 227 11.83 1.45 4.33
C LYS A 227 10.79 2.24 3.54
N LEU A 228 9.82 2.84 4.23
CA LEU A 228 8.81 3.70 3.61
C LEU A 228 9.43 4.98 3.01
N ASP A 229 10.39 5.58 3.70
CA ASP A 229 11.16 6.72 3.21
C ASP A 229 11.96 6.36 1.95
N PHE A 230 12.59 5.19 1.91
CA PHE A 230 13.27 4.69 0.70
C PHE A 230 12.32 4.54 -0.50
N VAL A 231 11.09 4.05 -0.29
CA VAL A 231 10.07 4.03 -1.35
C VAL A 231 9.71 5.45 -1.79
N HIS A 232 9.58 6.38 -0.84
CA HIS A 232 9.25 7.76 -1.12
C HIS A 232 10.32 8.46 -1.96
N GLU A 233 11.60 8.35 -1.57
CA GLU A 233 12.74 8.92 -2.30
C GLU A 233 12.78 8.42 -3.74
N LEU A 234 12.59 7.11 -3.96
CA LEU A 234 12.55 6.52 -5.29
C LEU A 234 11.45 7.11 -6.17
N LEU A 235 10.29 7.45 -5.60
CA LEU A 235 9.19 8.05 -6.33
C LEU A 235 9.38 9.54 -6.60
N THR A 236 10.06 10.26 -5.70
CA THR A 236 10.30 11.70 -5.83
C THR A 236 11.53 12.06 -6.66
N ASP A 237 12.52 11.17 -6.71
CA ASP A 237 13.77 11.36 -7.48
C ASP A 237 13.63 10.99 -8.96
N LEU A 238 12.49 10.45 -9.38
CA LEU A 238 12.25 10.18 -10.79
C LEU A 238 12.15 11.52 -11.54
N PRO A 239 12.98 11.76 -12.57
CA PRO A 239 12.85 12.96 -13.39
C PRO A 239 11.44 12.95 -13.99
N GLY A 240 10.66 13.97 -13.70
CA GLY A 240 9.38 14.18 -14.35
C GLY A 240 9.64 14.36 -15.85
N GLU A 241 9.46 13.31 -16.64
CA GLU A 241 9.42 13.46 -18.08
C GLU A 241 8.28 14.42 -18.40
N GLN A 242 8.63 15.59 -18.94
CA GLN A 242 7.69 16.48 -19.61
C GLN A 242 7.15 15.76 -20.85
N GLY A 243 6.22 14.83 -20.68
CA GLY A 243 5.75 14.04 -21.81
C GLY A 243 5.11 12.71 -21.49
N THR A 244 4.36 12.56 -20.39
CA THR A 244 3.35 11.49 -20.40
C THR A 244 2.31 11.90 -21.45
N ASN A 245 2.35 11.26 -22.63
CA ASN A 245 1.28 11.33 -23.61
C ASN A 245 0.03 10.72 -22.96
N ARG A 246 -0.72 11.53 -22.24
CA ARG A 246 -2.09 11.22 -21.85
C ARG A 246 -2.93 11.25 -23.12
N GLU A 247 -2.87 10.17 -23.90
CA GLU A 247 -3.95 9.91 -24.83
C GLU A 247 -5.22 9.76 -23.98
N LEU A 248 -6.15 10.69 -24.15
CA LEU A 248 -7.49 10.59 -23.60
C LEU A 248 -8.06 9.26 -24.08
N ALA A 249 -8.32 8.34 -23.15
CA ALA A 249 -9.07 7.13 -23.43
C ALA A 249 -10.42 7.55 -24.04
N GLN A 250 -10.55 7.40 -25.36
CA GLN A 250 -11.83 7.59 -26.03
C GLN A 250 -12.68 6.37 -25.67
N ALA A 251 -13.77 6.62 -24.95
CA ALA A 251 -14.76 5.61 -24.62
C ALA A 251 -15.28 4.93 -25.91
N LEU A 252 -15.23 3.60 -25.93
CA LEU A 252 -15.97 2.76 -26.89
C LEU A 252 -17.39 2.52 -26.37
#